data_AF-A0A4Y2W656-F1
#
_entry.id   AF-A0A4Y2W656-F1
#
_cell.length_a   1.000
_cell.length_b   1.000
_cell.length_c   1.000
_cell.angle_alpha   90.00
_cell.angle_beta   90.00
_cell.angle_gamma   90.00
#
_symmetry.space_group_name_H-M   'P 1'
#
loop_
_entity.id
_entity.type
_entity.pdbx_description
1 polymer ?
#
loop_
_entity_poly.entity_id
_entity_poly.type
_entity_poly.pdbx_seq_one_letter_code
_entity_poly.pdbx_strand_id
1 'polypeptide(L)'
;MWKTNGEVNTDGQCIARTSIGVERKAFLWKIKNFSTFDLGQEKMYRLLSTSDDIPIMSLVLSLRNNWISDDIIAIKFFNFDLSIVYSTFKSSLVDAQGDYVDCGQHEIWFSPSVQSKVCVLSLSKDVLMDNNSLHLPYDVLTLYCEQAFSTGTVLQQIEGTVYGCSNSFITNNLVPANINTADIKKSDSETSDLKMDLDSMLQDNILSDVKLCVESETFSAHWLILSARSPVFKAMFQSDMKEKVQN
;
A
#
# COMPACT_ATOMS: atom_id res chain seq x y z
N MET A 1 25.50 20.77 5.58
CA MET A 1 26.79 20.83 6.30
C MET A 1 27.24 22.28 6.30
N TRP A 2 27.46 22.88 7.47
CA TRP A 2 27.89 24.28 7.57
C TRP A 2 29.37 24.35 7.93
N LYS A 3 30.10 25.25 7.27
CA LYS A 3 31.45 25.68 7.65
C LYS A 3 31.39 27.13 8.14
N THR A 4 32.13 27.41 9.18
CA THR A 4 32.05 28.67 9.94
C THR A 4 32.96 29.79 9.43
N ASN A 5 33.84 29.57 8.43
CA ASN A 5 34.60 30.65 7.76
C ASN A 5 35.24 30.20 6.42
N GLY A 6 35.20 31.09 5.41
CA GLY A 6 35.78 30.95 4.06
C GLY A 6 34.76 31.09 2.92
N GLU A 7 35.05 31.88 1.88
CA GLU A 7 34.18 32.02 0.69
C GLU A 7 33.99 30.66 0.00
N VAL A 8 32.73 30.29 -0.24
CA VAL A 8 32.34 29.06 -0.95
C VAL A 8 32.52 29.33 -2.44
N ASN A 9 33.63 28.86 -3.02
CA ASN A 9 34.01 29.13 -4.42
C ASN A 9 33.26 28.29 -5.47
N THR A 10 32.33 27.43 -5.09
CA THR A 10 31.61 26.55 -6.04
C THR A 10 30.20 26.25 -5.56
N ASP A 11 29.22 26.48 -6.43
CA ASP A 11 27.85 26.03 -6.21
C ASP A 11 27.78 24.49 -6.20
N GLY A 12 27.00 23.95 -5.26
CA GLY A 12 26.71 22.53 -5.15
C GLY A 12 25.23 22.29 -5.35
N GLN A 13 24.87 21.37 -6.26
CA GLN A 13 23.49 20.96 -6.47
C GLN A 13 23.27 19.57 -5.86
N CYS A 14 22.26 19.46 -5.01
CA CYS A 14 21.79 18.18 -4.49
C CYS A 14 20.35 17.99 -4.95
N ILE A 15 20.10 16.91 -5.68
CA ILE A 15 18.74 16.51 -6.07
C ILE A 15 18.37 15.30 -5.23
N ALA A 16 17.38 15.49 -4.37
CA ALA A 16 16.77 14.42 -3.60
C ALA A 16 15.31 14.28 -4.05
N ARG A 17 14.86 13.04 -4.24
CA ARG A 17 13.47 12.73 -4.54
C ARG A 17 12.90 11.81 -3.47
N THR A 18 11.68 12.13 -3.08
CA THR A 18 10.82 11.28 -2.27
C THR A 18 9.79 10.65 -3.21
N SER A 19 9.78 9.33 -3.31
CA SER A 19 8.80 8.59 -4.13
C SER A 19 8.06 7.57 -3.28
N ILE A 20 6.75 7.47 -3.47
CA ILE A 20 5.93 6.43 -2.85
C ILE A 20 6.22 5.12 -3.58
N GLY A 21 6.61 4.09 -2.84
CA GLY A 21 6.83 2.75 -3.37
C GLY A 21 5.52 2.18 -3.90
N VAL A 22 5.49 1.87 -5.19
CA VAL A 22 4.36 1.21 -5.86
C VAL A 22 4.78 -0.20 -6.22
N GLU A 23 4.03 -1.18 -5.74
CA GLU A 23 4.17 -2.56 -6.16
C GLU A 23 3.18 -2.87 -7.28
N ARG A 24 3.60 -3.67 -8.25
CA ARG A 24 2.78 -4.11 -9.39
C ARG A 24 2.80 -5.62 -9.48
N LYS A 25 1.62 -6.23 -9.55
CA LYS A 25 1.43 -7.67 -9.68
C LYS A 25 0.57 -7.97 -10.88
N ALA A 26 1.01 -8.92 -11.69
CA ALA A 26 0.26 -9.46 -12.80
C ALA A 26 0.07 -10.95 -12.59
N PHE A 27 -1.13 -11.47 -12.82
CA PHE A 27 -1.43 -12.88 -12.64
C PHE A 27 -2.56 -13.36 -13.54
N LEU A 28 -2.50 -14.64 -13.90
CA LEU A 28 -3.58 -15.34 -14.59
C LEU A 28 -4.46 -16.07 -13.57
N TRP A 29 -5.72 -15.68 -13.50
CA TRP A 29 -6.71 -16.33 -12.65
C TRP A 29 -7.62 -17.23 -13.49
N LYS A 30 -7.51 -18.54 -13.26
CA LYS A 30 -8.30 -19.57 -13.96
C LYS A 30 -9.43 -20.08 -13.08
N ILE A 31 -10.66 -19.85 -13.50
CA ILE A 31 -11.87 -20.33 -12.85
C ILE A 31 -12.40 -21.53 -13.65
N LYS A 32 -12.14 -22.74 -13.13
CA LYS A 32 -12.58 -23.99 -13.75
C LYS A 32 -14.06 -24.26 -13.51
N ASN A 33 -14.66 -25.01 -14.43
CA ASN A 33 -16.07 -25.42 -14.41
C ASN A 33 -17.01 -24.21 -14.40
N PHE A 34 -16.68 -23.17 -15.17
CA PHE A 34 -17.37 -21.87 -15.09
C PHE A 34 -18.82 -21.94 -15.58
N SER A 35 -19.14 -22.84 -16.51
CA SER A 35 -20.52 -23.09 -16.96
C SER A 35 -21.48 -23.40 -15.80
N THR A 36 -20.99 -24.13 -14.80
CA THR A 36 -21.72 -24.51 -13.58
C THR A 36 -21.53 -23.54 -12.40
N PHE A 37 -20.82 -22.43 -12.62
CA PHE A 37 -20.58 -21.41 -11.60
C PHE A 37 -21.78 -20.49 -11.49
N ASP A 38 -22.54 -20.57 -10.39
CA ASP A 38 -23.83 -19.89 -10.23
C ASP A 38 -23.84 -18.88 -9.06
N LEU A 39 -24.91 -18.11 -8.96
CA LEU A 39 -25.14 -17.16 -7.85
C LEU A 39 -24.91 -17.81 -6.48
N GLY A 40 -24.20 -17.10 -5.60
CA GLY A 40 -23.84 -17.57 -4.26
C GLY A 40 -22.56 -18.41 -4.20
N GLN A 41 -22.01 -18.82 -5.34
CA GLN A 41 -20.66 -19.39 -5.39
C GLN A 41 -19.60 -18.29 -5.43
N GLU A 42 -18.44 -18.59 -4.87
CA GLU A 42 -17.30 -17.68 -4.81
C GLU A 42 -16.00 -18.39 -5.19
N LYS A 43 -15.11 -17.67 -5.85
CA LYS A 43 -13.73 -18.08 -6.08
C LYS A 43 -12.79 -17.06 -5.48
N MET A 44 -11.82 -17.53 -4.70
CA MET A 44 -10.84 -16.66 -4.05
C MET A 44 -9.49 -16.74 -4.74
N TYR A 45 -8.85 -15.59 -4.90
CA TYR A 45 -7.44 -15.43 -5.22
C TYR A 45 -6.74 -14.67 -4.10
N ARG A 46 -5.61 -15.17 -3.61
CA ARG A 46 -4.82 -14.50 -2.57
C ARG A 46 -3.63 -13.82 -3.20
N LEU A 47 -3.51 -12.52 -2.94
CA LEU A 47 -2.34 -11.74 -3.28
C LEU A 47 -1.40 -11.75 -2.08
N LEU A 48 -0.19 -12.28 -2.28
CA LEU A 48 0.87 -12.35 -1.27
C LEU A 48 1.83 -11.20 -1.46
N SER A 49 2.37 -10.62 -0.38
CA SER A 49 3.49 -9.67 -0.43
C SER A 49 4.71 -10.28 -1.11
N THR A 50 5.52 -9.46 -1.81
CA THR A 50 6.79 -9.94 -2.39
C THR A 50 7.93 -10.01 -1.38
N SER A 51 7.83 -9.35 -0.23
CA SER A 51 8.90 -9.31 0.77
C SER A 51 8.92 -10.53 1.69
N ASP A 52 7.74 -11.02 2.09
CA ASP A 52 7.57 -11.97 3.19
C ASP A 52 6.53 -13.07 2.90
N ASP A 53 5.97 -13.10 1.69
CA ASP A 53 4.91 -14.03 1.25
C ASP A 53 3.63 -14.02 2.11
N ILE A 54 3.42 -12.97 2.92
CA ILE A 54 2.22 -12.83 3.75
C ILE A 54 1.04 -12.35 2.86
N PRO A 55 -0.19 -12.87 3.03
CA PRO A 55 -1.35 -12.37 2.31
C PRO A 55 -1.66 -10.91 2.63
N ILE A 56 -1.57 -10.04 1.63
CA ILE A 56 -1.88 -8.60 1.74
C ILE A 56 -3.30 -8.27 1.27
N MET A 57 -3.83 -9.06 0.33
CA MET A 57 -5.16 -8.86 -0.22
C MET A 57 -5.79 -10.18 -0.65
N SER A 58 -7.11 -10.26 -0.61
CA SER A 58 -7.88 -11.32 -1.27
C SER A 58 -8.88 -10.74 -2.25
N LEU A 59 -8.97 -11.36 -3.41
CA LEU A 59 -9.95 -11.08 -4.44
C LEU A 59 -10.95 -12.23 -4.43
N VAL A 60 -12.23 -11.90 -4.40
CA VAL A 60 -13.32 -12.89 -4.42
C VAL A 60 -14.20 -12.61 -5.61
N LEU A 61 -14.14 -13.50 -6.59
CA LEU A 61 -14.99 -13.47 -7.78
C LEU A 61 -16.32 -14.15 -7.47
N SER A 62 -17.41 -13.47 -7.79
CA SER A 62 -18.76 -14.00 -7.67
C SER A 62 -19.68 -13.42 -8.74
N LEU A 63 -20.80 -14.09 -8.98
CA LEU A 63 -21.88 -13.55 -9.80
C LEU A 63 -22.77 -12.65 -8.95
N ARG A 64 -23.17 -11.52 -9.52
CA ARG A 64 -24.16 -10.63 -8.93
C ARG A 64 -25.34 -10.52 -9.88
N ASN A 65 -26.53 -10.70 -9.33
CA ASN A 65 -27.76 -10.56 -10.07
C ASN A 65 -28.01 -9.08 -10.37
N ASN A 66 -28.29 -8.73 -11.63
CA ASN A 66 -28.70 -7.40 -12.03
C ASN A 66 -30.18 -7.43 -12.38
N TRP A 67 -30.98 -6.52 -11.85
CA TRP A 67 -32.45 -6.56 -12.00
C TRP A 67 -32.92 -6.29 -13.44
N ILE A 68 -31.98 -5.99 -14.34
CA ILE A 68 -32.22 -5.55 -15.72
C ILE A 68 -31.43 -6.39 -16.75
N SER A 69 -30.42 -7.19 -16.34
CA SER A 69 -29.54 -7.93 -17.25
C SER A 69 -29.11 -9.28 -16.67
N ASP A 70 -28.47 -10.07 -17.53
CA ASP A 70 -27.62 -11.23 -17.25
C ASP A 70 -26.78 -11.10 -15.97
N ASP A 71 -26.48 -12.23 -15.34
CA ASP A 71 -25.62 -12.32 -14.16
C ASP A 71 -24.23 -11.73 -14.47
N ILE A 72 -23.90 -10.61 -13.81
CA ILE A 72 -22.62 -9.91 -14.01
C ILE A 72 -21.53 -10.48 -13.11
N ILE A 73 -20.30 -10.48 -13.62
CA ILE A 73 -19.13 -10.89 -12.84
C ILE A 73 -18.67 -9.72 -11.97
N ALA A 74 -18.59 -9.94 -10.66
CA ALA A 74 -18.05 -9.00 -9.70
C ALA A 74 -16.83 -9.56 -8.99
N ILE A 75 -15.89 -8.69 -8.65
CA ILE A 75 -14.73 -9.02 -7.82
C ILE A 75 -14.77 -8.16 -6.57
N LYS A 76 -14.87 -8.81 -5.41
CA LYS A 76 -14.76 -8.17 -4.11
C LYS A 76 -13.32 -8.28 -3.59
N PHE A 77 -12.72 -7.14 -3.32
CA PHE A 77 -11.40 -6.99 -2.73
C PHE A 77 -11.54 -6.91 -1.21
N PHE A 78 -10.66 -7.61 -0.51
CA PHE A 78 -10.46 -7.53 0.94
C PHE A 78 -9.00 -7.19 1.19
N ASN A 79 -8.74 -5.99 1.70
CA ASN A 79 -7.42 -5.53 2.06
C ASN A 79 -7.10 -5.92 3.50
N PHE A 80 -5.97 -6.58 3.71
CA PHE A 80 -5.47 -6.93 5.05
C PHE A 80 -4.30 -6.06 5.47
N ASP A 81 -3.63 -5.41 4.52
CA ASP A 81 -2.54 -4.50 4.77
C ASP A 81 -3.02 -3.05 4.79
N LEU A 82 -3.13 -2.48 6.00
CA LEU A 82 -3.62 -1.12 6.21
C LEU A 82 -2.69 -0.05 5.63
N SER A 83 -1.46 -0.38 5.25
CA SER A 83 -0.57 0.53 4.52
C SER A 83 -1.06 0.79 3.08
N ILE A 84 -1.84 -0.14 2.53
CA ILE A 84 -2.43 -0.04 1.19
C ILE A 84 -3.70 0.81 1.27
N VAL A 85 -3.55 2.11 1.04
CA VAL A 85 -4.68 3.06 1.00
C VAL A 85 -5.28 3.17 -0.41
N TYR A 86 -4.44 2.99 -1.44
CA TYR A 86 -4.84 3.11 -2.84
C TYR A 86 -4.32 1.94 -3.67
N SER A 87 -5.20 1.41 -4.53
CA SER A 87 -4.86 0.38 -5.50
C SER A 87 -5.57 0.64 -6.84
N THR A 88 -4.90 0.34 -7.94
CA THR A 88 -5.53 0.23 -9.25
C THR A 88 -5.62 -1.23 -9.64
N PHE A 89 -6.75 -1.63 -10.21
CA PHE A 89 -6.97 -2.98 -10.71
C PHE A 89 -7.41 -2.92 -12.17
N LYS A 90 -6.77 -3.71 -13.01
CA LYS A 90 -7.16 -3.97 -14.39
C LYS A 90 -7.39 -5.46 -14.58
N SER A 91 -8.34 -5.79 -15.42
CA SER A 91 -8.65 -7.16 -15.78
C SER A 91 -8.94 -7.26 -17.27
N SER A 92 -8.45 -8.33 -17.89
CA SER A 92 -8.76 -8.69 -19.26
C SER A 92 -9.16 -10.16 -19.34
N LEU A 93 -10.17 -10.46 -20.13
CA LEU A 93 -10.51 -11.82 -20.53
C LEU A 93 -9.41 -12.33 -21.47
N VAL A 94 -8.93 -13.55 -21.23
CA VAL A 94 -8.03 -14.26 -22.15
C VAL A 94 -8.84 -15.32 -22.88
N ASP A 95 -8.94 -15.19 -24.19
CA ASP A 95 -9.70 -16.13 -25.01
C ASP A 95 -8.87 -17.36 -25.45
N ALA A 96 -9.51 -18.26 -26.19
CA ALA A 96 -8.91 -19.49 -26.69
C ALA A 96 -7.80 -19.27 -27.74
N GLN A 97 -7.72 -18.09 -28.37
CA GLN A 97 -6.62 -17.72 -29.26
C GLN A 97 -5.45 -17.08 -28.50
N GLY A 98 -5.66 -16.70 -27.24
CA GLY A 98 -4.68 -16.02 -26.41
C GLY A 98 -4.74 -14.49 -26.52
N ASP A 99 -5.81 -13.96 -27.13
CA ASP A 99 -6.05 -12.53 -27.20
C ASP A 99 -6.62 -12.03 -25.87
N TYR A 100 -6.32 -10.77 -25.57
CA TYR A 100 -6.71 -10.10 -24.33
C TYR A 100 -7.81 -9.08 -24.64
N VAL A 101 -8.98 -9.27 -24.04
CA VAL A 101 -10.10 -8.34 -24.15
C VAL A 101 -10.27 -7.62 -22.82
N ASP A 102 -10.09 -6.29 -22.80
CA ASP A 102 -10.28 -5.50 -21.59
C ASP A 102 -11.69 -5.68 -21.02
N CYS A 103 -11.76 -5.98 -19.72
CA CYS A 103 -13.02 -6.25 -19.04
C CYS A 103 -13.18 -5.51 -17.72
N GLY A 104 -12.31 -4.55 -17.42
CA GLY A 104 -12.46 -3.71 -16.25
C GLY A 104 -11.19 -2.97 -15.87
N GLN A 105 -11.35 -1.68 -15.56
CA GLN A 105 -10.31 -0.85 -14.99
C GLN A 105 -10.92 -0.06 -13.82
N HIS A 106 -10.33 -0.22 -12.63
CA HIS A 106 -10.88 0.30 -11.39
C HIS A 106 -9.80 0.96 -10.54
N GLU A 107 -10.18 2.07 -9.91
CA GLU A 107 -9.42 2.69 -8.84
C GLU A 107 -10.09 2.39 -7.51
N ILE A 108 -9.33 1.88 -6.56
CA ILE A 108 -9.81 1.32 -5.30
C ILE A 108 -9.15 2.08 -4.16
N TRP A 109 -9.99 2.74 -3.37
CA TRP A 109 -9.60 3.43 -2.16
C TRP A 109 -10.04 2.63 -0.93
N PHE A 110 -9.07 2.29 -0.09
CA PHE A 110 -9.30 1.64 1.20
C PHE A 110 -9.22 2.69 2.31
N SER A 111 -9.99 2.49 3.37
CA SER A 111 -9.90 3.29 4.59
C SER A 111 -9.91 2.38 5.81
N PRO A 112 -9.49 2.86 6.99
CA PRO A 112 -9.52 2.05 8.21
C PRO A 112 -10.90 1.44 8.49
N SER A 113 -11.97 2.15 8.13
CA SER A 113 -13.36 1.74 8.31
C SER A 113 -13.91 0.89 7.15
N VAL A 114 -13.28 0.93 5.97
CA VAL A 114 -13.74 0.24 4.75
C VAL A 114 -12.55 -0.46 4.11
N GLN A 115 -12.34 -1.70 4.52
CA GLN A 115 -11.27 -2.57 4.01
C GLN A 115 -11.73 -3.48 2.87
N SER A 116 -12.98 -3.36 2.42
CA SER A 116 -13.48 -4.12 1.27
C SER A 116 -14.17 -3.24 0.25
N LYS A 117 -13.96 -3.57 -1.02
CA LYS A 117 -14.55 -2.88 -2.18
C LYS A 117 -14.96 -3.87 -3.24
N VAL A 118 -16.05 -3.58 -3.94
CA VAL A 118 -16.55 -4.40 -5.04
C VAL A 118 -16.33 -3.66 -6.34
N CYS A 119 -15.75 -4.35 -7.31
CA CYS A 119 -15.61 -3.92 -8.70
C CYS A 119 -16.47 -4.83 -9.58
N VAL A 120 -17.10 -4.27 -10.60
CA VAL A 120 -17.93 -5.02 -11.55
C VAL A 120 -17.20 -5.06 -12.88
N LEU A 121 -17.07 -6.24 -13.46
CA LEU A 121 -16.45 -6.40 -14.76
C LEU A 121 -17.47 -6.10 -15.86
N SER A 122 -17.01 -5.70 -17.04
CA SER A 122 -17.85 -5.58 -18.24
C SER A 122 -18.11 -6.94 -18.92
N LEU A 123 -18.29 -7.99 -18.11
CA LEU A 123 -18.59 -9.36 -18.54
C LEU A 123 -19.84 -9.85 -17.81
N SER A 124 -20.76 -10.46 -18.56
CA SER A 124 -21.84 -11.28 -18.00
C SER A 124 -21.59 -12.75 -18.24
N LYS A 125 -22.20 -13.60 -17.41
CA LYS A 125 -22.16 -15.05 -17.60
C LYS A 125 -22.74 -15.43 -18.96
N ASP A 126 -23.87 -14.86 -19.35
CA ASP A 126 -24.54 -15.23 -20.59
C ASP A 126 -23.70 -14.89 -21.83
N VAL A 127 -23.07 -13.70 -21.87
CA VAL A 127 -22.14 -13.33 -22.96
C VAL A 127 -20.97 -14.32 -23.08
N LEU A 128 -20.44 -14.79 -21.95
CA LEU A 128 -19.37 -15.79 -21.95
C LEU A 128 -19.86 -17.16 -22.41
N MET A 129 -21.11 -17.51 -22.09
CA MET A 129 -21.73 -18.78 -22.46
C MET A 129 -22.15 -18.83 -23.92
N ASP A 130 -22.61 -17.69 -24.48
CA ASP A 130 -23.02 -17.56 -25.89
C ASP A 130 -21.87 -17.90 -26.85
N ASN A 131 -20.63 -17.59 -26.47
CA ASN A 131 -19.43 -17.95 -27.22
C ASN A 131 -18.42 -18.71 -26.36
N ASN A 132 -18.90 -19.77 -25.70
CA ASN A 132 -18.09 -20.58 -24.78
C ASN A 132 -16.83 -21.18 -25.42
N SER A 133 -16.86 -21.53 -26.71
CA SER A 133 -15.72 -22.13 -27.41
C SER A 133 -14.54 -21.16 -27.51
N LEU A 134 -14.84 -19.86 -27.57
CA LEU A 134 -13.86 -18.79 -27.59
C LEU A 134 -13.48 -18.35 -26.17
N HIS A 135 -14.47 -18.07 -25.32
CA HIS A 135 -14.24 -17.40 -24.03
C HIS A 135 -13.98 -18.36 -22.86
N LEU A 136 -14.41 -19.62 -22.97
CA LEU A 136 -14.33 -20.63 -21.93
C LEU A 136 -13.70 -21.95 -22.44
N PRO A 137 -12.47 -21.91 -23.02
CA PRO A 137 -11.81 -23.13 -23.48
C PRO A 137 -11.66 -24.12 -22.33
N TYR A 138 -12.11 -25.36 -22.54
CA TYR A 138 -12.17 -26.41 -21.52
C TYR A 138 -13.03 -26.06 -20.28
N ASP A 139 -14.05 -25.22 -20.47
CA ASP A 139 -14.92 -24.72 -19.40
C ASP A 139 -14.16 -23.95 -18.30
N VAL A 140 -13.16 -23.17 -18.74
CA VAL A 140 -12.33 -22.35 -17.85
C VAL A 140 -12.41 -20.89 -18.26
N LEU A 141 -12.95 -20.05 -17.39
CA LEU A 141 -12.80 -18.61 -17.50
C LEU A 141 -11.37 -18.24 -17.08
N THR A 142 -10.62 -17.59 -17.97
CA THR A 142 -9.27 -17.11 -17.69
C THR A 142 -9.23 -15.60 -17.70
N LEU A 143 -8.93 -14.99 -16.55
CA LEU A 143 -8.71 -13.56 -16.41
C LEU A 143 -7.22 -13.28 -16.27
N TYR A 144 -6.70 -12.34 -17.04
CA TYR A 144 -5.43 -11.69 -16.78
C TYR A 144 -5.68 -10.45 -15.95
N CYS A 145 -5.09 -10.40 -14.76
CA CYS A 145 -5.30 -9.33 -13.80
C CYS A 145 -3.99 -8.60 -13.56
N GLU A 146 -4.04 -7.27 -13.59
CA GLU A 146 -2.94 -6.39 -13.18
C GLU A 146 -3.39 -5.55 -12.01
N GLN A 147 -2.65 -5.63 -10.91
CA GLN A 147 -2.90 -4.85 -9.72
C GLN A 147 -1.68 -4.04 -9.36
N ALA A 148 -1.87 -2.74 -9.17
CA ALA A 148 -0.86 -1.86 -8.59
C ALA A 148 -1.38 -1.27 -7.29
N PHE A 149 -0.51 -1.11 -6.31
CA PHE A 149 -0.88 -0.51 -5.02
C PHE A 149 0.33 0.14 -4.37
N SER A 150 0.06 1.16 -3.55
CA SER A 150 1.08 1.78 -2.72
C SER A 150 1.42 0.86 -1.54
N THR A 151 2.70 0.68 -1.26
CA THR A 151 3.19 -0.15 -0.12
C THR A 151 3.36 0.65 1.18
N GLY A 152 2.94 1.92 1.20
CA GLY A 152 3.23 2.86 2.30
C GLY A 152 4.71 3.20 2.49
N THR A 153 5.62 2.52 1.79
CA THR A 153 7.06 2.75 1.87
C THR A 153 7.42 4.02 1.12
N VAL A 154 8.10 4.93 1.80
CA VAL A 154 8.65 6.14 1.20
C VAL A 154 10.10 5.83 0.80
N LEU A 155 10.36 5.74 -0.50
CA LEU A 155 11.71 5.68 -1.01
C LEU A 155 12.27 7.10 -1.02
N GLN A 156 13.33 7.32 -0.25
CA GLN A 156 14.06 8.58 -0.21
C GLN A 156 15.45 8.33 -0.78
N GLN A 157 15.69 8.82 -1.99
CA GLN A 157 16.96 8.63 -2.69
C GLN A 157 17.55 9.98 -3.08
N ILE A 158 18.86 10.12 -2.85
CA ILE A 158 19.66 11.19 -3.45
C ILE A 158 19.92 10.74 -4.89
N GLU A 159 19.27 11.39 -5.86
CA GLU A 159 19.40 11.07 -7.28
C GLU A 159 20.76 11.52 -7.83
N GLY A 160 21.35 12.58 -7.24
CA GLY A 160 22.68 13.04 -7.58
C GLY A 160 23.18 14.18 -6.71
N THR A 161 24.51 14.25 -6.60
CA THR A 161 25.24 15.38 -6.03
C THR A 161 26.24 15.89 -7.06
N VAL A 162 26.21 17.20 -7.35
CA VAL A 162 27.13 17.84 -8.28
C VAL A 162 27.85 18.95 -7.54
N TYR A 163 29.18 18.99 -7.67
CA TYR A 163 30.03 20.01 -7.09
C TYR A 163 30.98 20.56 -8.17
N GLY A 164 31.06 21.89 -8.29
CA GLY A 164 32.10 22.55 -9.09
C GLY A 164 31.88 22.55 -10.61
N CYS A 165 30.65 22.41 -11.11
CA CYS A 165 30.38 22.50 -12.55
C CYS A 165 29.98 23.93 -12.96
N SER A 166 30.81 24.58 -13.78
CA SER A 166 30.44 25.82 -14.48
C SER A 166 29.34 25.56 -15.51
N ASN A 167 28.31 26.41 -15.48
CA ASN A 167 27.11 26.43 -16.34
C ASN A 167 27.26 25.77 -17.72
N SER A 168 26.79 24.52 -17.87
CA SER A 168 26.20 24.02 -19.13
C SER A 168 25.44 22.68 -19.03
N PHE A 169 25.45 21.96 -17.90
CA PHE A 169 24.78 20.65 -17.79
C PHE A 169 23.35 20.69 -17.25
N ILE A 170 22.54 21.65 -17.70
CA ILE A 170 21.08 21.54 -17.54
C ILE A 170 20.48 21.63 -18.93
N THR A 171 20.15 20.48 -19.51
CA THR A 171 18.87 20.18 -20.18
C THR A 171 19.02 18.87 -20.95
N ASN A 172 18.04 17.99 -20.73
CA ASN A 172 17.69 16.86 -21.59
C ASN A 172 18.71 15.71 -21.61
N ASN A 173 18.43 14.64 -20.86
CA ASN A 173 18.74 13.22 -21.15
C ASN A 173 19.02 12.34 -19.91
N LEU A 174 18.25 12.49 -18.82
CA LEU A 174 18.01 11.35 -17.94
C LEU A 174 16.65 10.73 -18.32
N VAL A 175 16.69 9.99 -19.42
CA VAL A 175 15.70 8.96 -19.74
C VAL A 175 15.73 7.97 -18.57
N PRO A 176 14.59 7.59 -17.97
CA PRO A 176 14.57 6.50 -17.00
C PRO A 176 14.79 5.19 -17.77
N ALA A 177 16.06 4.82 -17.95
CA ALA A 177 16.41 3.48 -18.40
C ALA A 177 16.19 2.51 -17.24
N ASN A 178 15.33 1.52 -17.50
CA ASN A 178 15.03 0.35 -16.67
C ASN A 178 16.22 -0.09 -15.80
N ILE A 179 16.05 -0.07 -14.48
CA ILE A 179 16.90 -0.84 -13.57
C ILE A 179 16.18 -2.15 -13.28
N ASN A 180 16.58 -3.20 -14.02
CA ASN A 180 16.53 -4.56 -13.52
C ASN A 180 17.67 -4.74 -12.53
N THR A 181 17.38 -5.16 -11.30
CA THR A 181 18.32 -5.88 -10.40
C THR A 181 17.45 -6.59 -9.36
N ALA A 182 17.31 -7.91 -9.38
CA ALA A 182 18.28 -8.90 -8.89
C ALA A 182 18.64 -8.67 -7.42
N ASP A 183 18.14 -9.58 -6.58
CA ASP A 183 18.62 -10.00 -5.27
C ASP A 183 19.57 -9.04 -4.54
N ILE A 184 19.00 -8.17 -3.71
CA ILE A 184 19.67 -7.75 -2.49
C ILE A 184 19.09 -8.61 -1.38
N LYS A 185 19.83 -9.67 -1.02
CA LYS A 185 19.73 -10.29 0.30
C LYS A 185 19.90 -9.16 1.32
N LYS A 186 18.82 -8.69 1.92
CA LYS A 186 18.91 -7.92 3.15
C LYS A 186 19.08 -8.93 4.27
N SER A 187 20.35 -9.16 4.59
CA SER A 187 20.79 -9.78 5.82
C SER A 187 20.08 -9.14 7.01
N ASP A 188 19.72 -10.00 7.97
CA ASP A 188 19.14 -9.70 9.26
C ASP A 188 19.58 -8.35 9.83
N SER A 189 18.59 -7.49 10.03
CA SER A 189 18.66 -6.44 11.01
C SER A 189 17.27 -6.38 11.58
N GLU A 190 17.10 -6.97 12.77
CA GLU A 190 16.05 -6.63 13.72
C GLU A 190 16.06 -5.11 13.89
N THR A 191 15.40 -4.39 13.00
CA THR A 191 15.05 -3.00 13.25
C THR A 191 13.73 -3.10 14.00
N SER A 192 13.81 -3.15 15.32
CA SER A 192 12.65 -2.87 16.14
C SER A 192 12.06 -1.56 15.62
N ASP A 193 10.82 -1.61 15.15
CA ASP A 193 10.13 -0.40 14.75
C ASP A 193 10.01 0.43 16.03
N LEU A 194 10.78 1.51 16.15
CA LEU A 194 10.76 2.39 17.33
C LEU A 194 9.33 2.78 17.70
N LYS A 195 8.42 2.85 16.71
CA LYS A 195 6.99 3.06 16.96
C LYS A 195 6.36 1.91 17.74
N MET A 196 6.63 0.65 17.37
CA MET A 196 6.17 -0.53 18.12
C MET A 196 6.79 -0.61 19.51
N ASP A 197 8.07 -0.25 19.66
CA ASP A 197 8.72 -0.20 20.97
C ASP A 197 8.08 0.87 21.87
N LEU A 198 7.80 2.07 21.35
CA LEU A 198 7.13 3.13 22.10
C LEU A 198 5.66 2.82 22.40
N ASP A 199 4.95 2.15 21.48
CA ASP A 199 3.58 1.67 21.70
C ASP A 199 3.55 0.60 22.81
N SER A 200 4.47 -0.36 22.79
CA SER A 200 4.54 -1.39 23.84
C SER A 200 4.89 -0.77 25.19
N MET A 201 5.79 0.22 25.24
CA MET A 201 6.06 0.96 26.48
C MET A 201 4.82 1.63 27.08
N LEU A 202 3.91 2.15 26.24
CA LEU A 202 2.67 2.76 26.70
C LEU A 202 1.65 1.71 27.15
N GLN A 203 1.45 0.64 26.38
CA GLN A 203 0.47 -0.42 26.69
C GLN A 203 0.85 -1.21 27.95
N ASP A 204 2.13 -1.53 28.08
CA ASP A 204 2.66 -2.35 29.18
C ASP A 204 3.04 -1.50 30.40
N ASN A 205 2.83 -0.17 30.35
CA ASN A 205 3.19 0.79 31.39
C ASN A 205 4.67 0.72 31.80
N ILE A 206 5.56 0.43 30.85
CA ILE A 206 7.00 0.28 31.10
C ILE A 206 7.61 1.66 31.31
N LEU A 207 8.21 1.89 32.49
CA LEU A 207 8.89 3.13 32.87
C LEU A 207 8.00 4.39 32.78
N SER A 208 6.69 4.25 32.94
CA SER A 208 5.79 5.40 33.03
C SER A 208 6.11 6.24 34.27
N ASP A 209 6.26 7.55 34.07
CA ASP A 209 6.71 8.51 35.08
C ASP A 209 5.70 9.65 35.30
N VAL A 210 4.57 9.63 34.57
CA VAL A 210 3.45 10.54 34.79
C VAL A 210 2.12 9.80 34.68
N LYS A 211 1.11 10.31 35.37
CA LYS A 211 -0.27 9.84 35.28
C LYS A 211 -1.19 10.98 34.85
N LEU A 212 -1.99 10.75 33.82
CA LEU A 212 -3.01 11.67 33.34
C LEU A 212 -4.35 11.27 33.95
N CYS A 213 -4.93 12.16 34.74
CA CYS A 213 -6.24 11.95 35.33
C CYS A 213 -7.31 12.67 34.50
N VAL A 214 -8.26 11.92 33.95
CA VAL A 214 -9.40 12.45 33.20
C VAL A 214 -10.67 11.96 33.88
N GLU A 215 -11.41 12.87 34.51
CA GLU A 215 -12.59 12.57 35.31
C GLU A 215 -12.32 11.48 36.38
N SER A 216 -12.81 10.26 36.16
CA SER A 216 -12.65 9.10 37.06
C SER A 216 -11.55 8.12 36.62
N GLU A 217 -10.86 8.38 35.51
CA GLU A 217 -9.88 7.47 34.93
C GLU A 217 -8.46 8.02 35.03
N THR A 218 -7.48 7.11 35.15
CA THR A 218 -6.06 7.46 35.27
C THR A 218 -5.25 6.65 34.28
N PHE A 219 -4.47 7.34 33.45
CA PHE A 219 -3.63 6.76 32.40
C PHE A 219 -2.16 6.97 32.72
N SER A 220 -1.36 5.91 32.80
CA SER A 220 0.09 6.07 32.90
C SER A 220 0.65 6.48 31.54
N ALA A 221 1.64 7.36 31.55
CA ALA A 221 2.29 7.86 30.35
C ALA A 221 3.74 8.27 30.65
N HIS A 222 4.42 8.84 29.65
CA HIS A 222 5.81 9.27 29.74
C HIS A 222 5.91 10.77 29.49
N TRP A 223 6.33 11.54 30.50
CA TRP A 223 6.39 13.01 30.42
C TRP A 223 7.31 13.50 29.28
N LEU A 224 8.39 12.78 29.00
CA LEU A 224 9.35 13.12 27.94
C LEU A 224 8.67 13.06 26.56
N ILE A 225 7.89 12.00 26.32
CA ILE A 225 7.15 11.80 25.07
C ILE A 225 6.06 12.86 24.95
N LEU A 226 5.28 13.08 26.03
CA LEU A 226 4.24 14.12 26.06
C LEU A 226 4.83 15.52 25.78
N SER A 227 5.97 15.85 26.39
CA SER A 227 6.69 17.12 26.18
C SER A 227 7.20 17.27 24.75
N ALA A 228 7.71 16.19 24.16
CA ALA A 228 8.21 16.22 22.78
C ALA A 228 7.07 16.41 21.76
N ARG A 229 5.87 15.91 22.06
CA ARG A 229 4.74 15.87 21.12
C ARG A 229 3.67 16.93 21.35
N SER A 230 3.65 17.59 22.50
CA SER A 230 2.67 18.62 22.84
C SER A 230 3.35 19.85 23.48
N PRO A 231 3.30 21.02 22.84
CA PRO A 231 3.79 22.27 23.43
C PRO A 231 3.10 22.62 24.77
N VAL A 232 1.85 22.20 24.95
CA VAL A 232 1.09 22.42 26.19
C VAL A 232 1.68 21.58 27.32
N PHE A 233 1.87 20.27 27.11
CA PHE A 233 2.51 19.41 28.10
C PHE A 233 3.97 19.81 28.35
N LYS A 234 4.69 20.21 27.30
CA LYS A 234 6.05 20.75 27.45
C LYS A 234 6.07 21.96 28.38
N ALA A 235 5.19 22.94 28.17
CA ALA A 235 5.09 24.11 29.03
C ALA A 235 4.65 23.73 30.45
N MET A 236 3.69 22.81 30.58
CA MET A 236 3.19 22.30 31.86
C MET A 236 4.30 21.67 32.72
N PHE A 237 5.12 20.80 32.14
CA PHE A 237 6.22 20.14 32.86
C PHE A 237 7.45 21.04 33.08
N GLN A 238 7.67 22.03 32.22
CA GLN A 238 8.80 22.97 32.35
C GLN A 238 8.51 24.15 33.29
N SER A 239 7.25 24.53 33.47
CA SER A 239 6.86 25.63 34.37
C SER A 239 6.56 25.13 35.79
N ASP A 240 6.65 26.03 36.79
CA ASP A 240 6.24 25.75 38.17
C ASP A 240 4.72 25.91 38.34
N MET A 241 3.96 25.19 37.50
CA MET A 241 2.52 25.10 37.64
C MET A 241 2.11 24.13 38.76
N LYS A 242 0.89 24.30 39.28
CA LYS A 242 0.36 23.57 40.45
C LYS A 242 0.46 22.04 40.32
N GLU A 243 0.53 21.51 39.11
CA GLU A 243 0.59 20.07 38.82
C GLU A 243 1.97 19.45 39.11
N LYS A 244 3.03 20.23 39.37
CA LYS A 244 4.32 19.70 39.85
C LYS A 244 4.29 19.16 41.29
N VAL A 245 3.24 19.45 42.06
CA VAL A 245 3.21 19.16 43.50
C VAL A 245 2.56 17.81 43.78
N GLN A 246 3.14 16.72 43.26
CA GLN A 246 3.04 15.35 43.80
C GLN A 246 3.71 14.35 42.83
N ASN A 247 5.03 14.17 42.99
CA ASN A 247 5.73 12.96 42.55
C ASN A 247 6.00 12.09 43.77
#